data_AF-A0A0F7W387-F1
#
_entry.id   AF-A0A0F7W387-F1
#
_cell.length_a   1.000
_cell.length_b   1.000
_cell.length_c   1.000
_cell.angle_alpha   90.00
_cell.angle_beta   90.00
_cell.angle_gamma   90.00
#
_symmetry.space_group_name_H-M   'P 1'
#
loop_
_entity.id
_entity.type
_entity.pdbx_description
1 polymer ?
#
loop_
_entity_poly.entity_id
_entity_poly.type
_entity_poly.pdbx_seq_one_letter_code
_entity_poly.pdbx_strand_id
1 'polypeptide(L)' 'MTPPDRMSPAPVLGLFPAEPDPVAGCATCQDLARKRETARAARDGSRVSDCNVLVRAHPHASPRSLGWRS' A
#
# COMPACT_ATOMS: atom_id res chain seq x y z
N MET A 1 34.74 -26.67 -10.71
CA MET A 1 34.85 -25.28 -11.21
C MET A 1 33.44 -24.75 -11.36
N THR A 2 32.89 -24.10 -10.33
CA THR A 2 31.55 -23.48 -10.41
C THR A 2 31.70 -22.16 -11.15
N PRO A 3 30.91 -21.88 -12.21
CA PRO A 3 30.96 -20.59 -12.87
C PRO A 3 30.55 -19.50 -11.86
N PRO A 4 31.26 -18.37 -11.77
CA PRO A 4 30.85 -17.29 -10.89
C PRO A 4 29.53 -16.73 -11.42
N ASP A 5 28.44 -16.97 -10.70
CA ASP A 5 27.19 -16.26 -10.89
C ASP A 5 27.45 -14.77 -10.63
N ARG A 6 27.57 -13.99 -11.71
CA ARG A 6 27.82 -12.53 -11.62
C ARG A 6 26.66 -11.76 -10.98
N MET A 7 25.52 -12.41 -10.74
CA MET A 7 24.29 -11.79 -10.25
C MET A 7 23.85 -12.55 -9.02
N SER A 8 23.70 -11.84 -7.90
CA SER A 8 23.06 -12.38 -6.71
C SER A 8 21.70 -12.98 -7.07
N PRO A 9 21.28 -14.06 -6.40
CA PRO A 9 19.98 -14.67 -6.66
C PRO A 9 18.87 -13.64 -6.49
N ALA A 10 17.85 -13.71 -7.35
CA ALA A 10 16.71 -12.81 -7.28
C ALA A 10 16.09 -12.87 -5.86
N PRO A 11 15.83 -11.72 -5.21
CA PRO A 11 15.20 -11.74 -3.90
C PRO A 11 13.80 -12.35 -4.05
N VAL A 12 13.49 -13.30 -3.18
CA VAL A 12 12.13 -13.83 -3.08
C VAL A 12 11.28 -12.76 -2.40
N LEU A 13 10.51 -12.02 -3.21
CA LEU A 13 9.49 -11.12 -2.73
C LEU A 13 8.29 -11.97 -2.28
N GLY A 14 7.97 -11.94 -0.99
CA GLY A 14 6.79 -12.62 -0.45
C GLY A 14 5.49 -12.14 -1.09
N LEU A 15 4.38 -12.83 -0.80
CA LEU A 15 3.05 -12.42 -1.26
C LEU A 15 2.74 -10.99 -0.79
N PHE A 16 2.10 -10.21 -1.65
CA PHE A 16 1.66 -8.87 -1.30
C PHE A 16 0.73 -8.92 -0.08
N PRO A 17 0.91 -8.00 0.89
CA PRO A 17 0.04 -7.95 2.05
C PRO A 17 -1.41 -7.72 1.62
N ALA A 18 -2.32 -8.37 2.34
CA ALA A 18 -3.76 -8.25 2.13
C ALA A 18 -4.21 -6.79 2.11
N GLU A 19 -5.28 -6.55 1.37
CA GLU A 19 -5.85 -5.23 1.25
C GLU A 19 -6.28 -4.66 2.62
N PRO A 20 -5.91 -3.42 2.96
CA PRO A 20 -6.26 -2.84 4.26
C PRO A 20 -7.76 -2.51 4.33
N ASP A 21 -8.33 -2.75 5.50
CA ASP A 21 -9.69 -2.34 5.85
C ASP A 21 -9.71 -0.84 6.24
N PRO A 22 -10.71 -0.06 5.79
CA PRO A 22 -10.83 1.33 6.19
C PRO A 22 -11.27 1.46 7.65
N VAL A 23 -10.61 2.34 8.41
CA VAL A 23 -10.96 2.55 9.82
C VAL A 23 -12.36 3.15 9.96
N ALA A 24 -13.21 2.46 10.72
CA ALA A 24 -14.57 2.91 11.03
C ALA A 24 -14.57 4.30 11.66
N GLY A 25 -15.45 5.18 11.17
CA GLY A 25 -15.57 6.56 11.64
C GLY A 25 -14.54 7.54 11.06
N CYS A 26 -13.57 7.10 10.26
CA CYS A 26 -12.64 8.00 9.58
C CYS A 26 -13.12 8.33 8.16
N ALA A 27 -13.53 9.59 7.94
CA ALA A 27 -13.97 10.06 6.64
C ALA A 27 -12.92 9.84 5.52
N THR A 28 -11.63 10.04 5.82
CA THR A 28 -10.54 9.85 4.86
C THR A 28 -10.43 8.39 4.41
N CYS A 29 -10.43 7.44 5.35
CA CYS A 29 -10.34 6.02 5.02
C CYS A 29 -11.57 5.53 4.26
N GLN A 30 -12.76 6.02 4.61
CA GLN A 30 -14.00 5.72 3.88
C GLN A 30 -14.00 6.29 2.46
N ASP A 31 -13.47 7.51 2.27
CA ASP A 31 -13.31 8.11 0.94
C ASP A 31 -12.30 7.34 0.08
N LEU A 32 -11.17 6.94 0.66
CA LEU A 32 -10.17 6.10 -0.01
C LEU A 32 -10.75 4.72 -0.39
N ALA A 33 -11.58 4.12 0.46
CA ALA A 33 -12.27 2.87 0.14
C ALA A 33 -13.23 3.02 -1.06
N ARG A 34 -13.99 4.12 -1.13
CA ARG A 34 -14.84 4.41 -2.29
C ARG A 34 -14.01 4.65 -3.55
N LYS A 35 -12.94 5.43 -3.47
CA LYS A 35 -12.01 5.67 -4.60
C LYS A 35 -11.38 4.39 -5.10
N ARG A 36 -11.02 3.48 -4.19
CA ARG A 36 -10.49 2.15 -4.50
C ARG A 36 -11.51 1.32 -5.28
N GLU A 37 -12.77 1.32 -4.87
CA GLU A 37 -13.81 0.58 -5.59
C GLU A 37 -14.05 1.14 -7.00
N THR A 38 -14.10 2.47 -7.14
CA THR A 38 -14.16 3.10 -8.47
C THR A 38 -12.95 2.73 -9.34
N ALA A 39 -11.74 2.71 -8.77
CA ALA A 39 -10.54 2.30 -9.50
C ALA A 39 -10.59 0.83 -9.94
N ARG A 40 -11.14 -0.07 -9.10
CA ARG A 40 -11.37 -1.46 -9.50
C ARG A 40 -12.34 -1.59 -10.66
N ALA A 41 -13.46 -0.87 -10.59
CA ALA A 41 -14.45 -0.84 -11.67
C ALA A 41 -13.82 -0.35 -12.98
N ALA A 42 -12.91 0.61 -12.90
CA ALA A 42 -12.14 1.13 -14.03
C ALA A 42 -10.94 0.24 -14.45
N ARG A 43 -10.69 -0.89 -13.77
CA ARG A 43 -9.52 -1.77 -13.96
C ARG A 43 -8.16 -1.05 -13.80
N ASP A 44 -8.14 0.02 -13.03
CA ASP A 44 -6.94 0.81 -12.71
C ASP A 44 -6.26 0.24 -11.45
N GLY A 45 -5.40 -0.76 -11.66
CA GLY A 45 -4.67 -1.43 -10.58
C GLY A 45 -3.68 -0.51 -9.84
N SER A 46 -3.12 0.49 -10.52
CA SER A 46 -2.21 1.46 -9.88
C SER A 46 -2.96 2.27 -8.84
N ARG A 47 -4.14 2.80 -9.20
CA ARG A 47 -4.95 3.58 -8.26
C ARG A 47 -5.49 2.75 -7.10
N VAL A 48 -5.80 1.47 -7.32
CA VAL A 48 -6.16 0.54 -6.24
C VAL A 48 -4.99 0.40 -5.25
N SER A 49 -3.77 0.20 -5.76
CA SER A 49 -2.56 0.11 -4.95
C SER A 49 -2.30 1.39 -4.16
N ASP A 50 -2.42 2.56 -4.79
CA ASP A 50 -2.24 3.86 -4.14
C ASP A 50 -3.22 4.06 -2.99
N CYS A 51 -4.51 3.73 -3.20
CA CYS A 51 -5.51 3.80 -2.13
C CYS A 51 -5.14 2.89 -0.95
N ASN A 52 -4.63 1.69 -1.22
CA ASN A 52 -4.19 0.75 -0.19
C ASN A 52 -2.98 1.27 0.60
N VAL A 53 -2.02 1.92 -0.07
CA VAL A 53 -0.88 2.57 0.59
C VAL A 53 -1.36 3.73 1.47
N LEU A 54 -2.27 4.57 0.97
CA LEU A 54 -2.79 5.72 1.70
C LEU A 54 -3.60 5.32 2.94
N VAL A 55 -4.43 4.28 2.88
CA VAL A 55 -5.16 3.76 4.06
C VAL A 55 -4.19 3.25 5.12
N ARG A 56 -3.12 2.54 4.73
CA ARG A 56 -2.09 2.06 5.68
C ARG A 56 -1.28 3.18 6.30
N ALA A 57 -1.00 4.23 5.53
CA ALA A 57 -0.22 5.38 5.98
C ALA A 57 -1.04 6.39 6.80
N HIS A 58 -2.38 6.32 6.73
CA HIS A 58 -3.24 7.28 7.40
C HIS A 58 -3.13 7.14 8.93
N PRO A 59 -2.70 8.19 9.64
CA PRO A 59 -2.47 8.12 11.07
C PRO A 59 -3.80 8.04 11.83
N HIS A 60 -3.97 6.99 12.63
CA HIS A 60 -5.13 6.82 13.52
C HIS A 60 -4.76 6.86 15.01
N ALA A 61 -3.59 6.33 15.37
CA ALA A 61 -2.86 6.58 16.61
C ALA A 61 -1.52 5.84 16.52
N SER A 62 -0.45 6.53 16.11
CA SER A 62 0.92 6.01 16.20
C SER A 62 1.91 7.18 16.21
N PRO A 63 2.98 7.16 17.04
CA PRO A 63 3.85 8.31 17.33
C PRO A 63 4.68 8.87 16.15
N ARG A 64 4.43 8.40 14.93
CA ARG A 64 5.12 8.85 13.71
C ARG A 64 4.50 10.12 13.09
N SER A 65 3.59 10.81 13.79
CA SER A 65 2.88 12.00 13.29
C SER A 65 3.69 13.31 13.36
N LEU A 66 4.98 13.27 13.72
CA LEU A 66 5.84 14.44 13.92
C LEU A 66 6.96 14.60 12.88
N GLY A 67 6.79 14.08 11.65
CA GLY A 67 7.93 14.03 10.71
C GLY A 67 7.68 14.15 9.22
N TRP A 68 6.49 14.56 8.74
CA TRP A 68 6.34 14.85 7.31
C TRP A 68 5.45 16.08 7.06
N ARG A 69 6.09 17.25 7.10
CA ARG A 69 5.70 18.46 6.37
C ARG A 69 6.99 19.21 6.02
N SER A 70 7.37 19.17 4.74
CA SER A 70 8.09 20.21 4.00
C SER A 70 7.69 20.08 2.54
#